data_AF-A0A937YA81-F1
#
_entry.id   AF-A0A937YA81-F1
#
_cell.length_a   1.000
_cell.length_b   1.000
_cell.length_c   1.000
_cell.angle_alpha   90.00
_cell.angle_beta   90.00
_cell.angle_gamma   90.00
#
_symmetry.space_group_name_H-M   'P 1'
#
loop_
_entity.id
_entity.type
_entity.pdbx_description
1 polymer ?
#
loop_
_entity_poly.entity_id
_entity_poly.type
_entity_poly.pdbx_seq_one_letter_code
_entity_poly.pdbx_strand_id
1 'polypeptide(L)'
;PKVTIEDIVRQILRALAWLWRNGEALGFDRNRIVVSGHSAGGHLTEMALAARWPKWEPDLPKDLVKAGLAMSALFDLRPLIKSPFFNNDFRLDEALACKLSPALMTPATRAPIMTTVGGDESSEFHRQNGLVASRWAKSFAGDIAMPGYNHLTLCDALAEPGNRLFEAAVRLCENTAARR
;
A
#
# COMPACT_ATOMS: atom_id res chain seq x y z
N PRO A 1 -2.48 16.11 16.32
CA PRO A 1 -3.13 16.11 14.97
C PRO A 1 -4.66 16.09 15.09
N LYS A 2 -5.38 16.48 14.03
CA LYS A 2 -6.87 16.53 13.99
C LYS A 2 -7.54 15.17 13.75
N VAL A 3 -6.82 14.21 13.18
CA VAL A 3 -7.32 12.86 12.85
C VAL A 3 -6.27 11.82 13.20
N THR A 4 -6.70 10.58 13.46
CA THR A 4 -5.84 9.44 13.75
C THR A 4 -5.40 8.72 12.46
N ILE A 5 -4.39 7.85 12.53
CA ILE A 5 -4.02 6.96 11.41
C ILE A 5 -5.20 6.05 11.02
N GLU A 6 -5.99 5.58 12.01
CA GLU A 6 -7.18 4.79 11.74
C GLU A 6 -8.23 5.59 10.94
N ASP A 7 -8.43 6.86 11.26
CA ASP A 7 -9.34 7.72 10.51
C ASP A 7 -8.88 7.89 9.05
N ILE A 8 -7.58 8.07 8.83
CA ILE A 8 -6.98 8.18 7.49
C ILE A 8 -7.21 6.87 6.72
N VAL A 9 -6.95 5.71 7.33
CA VAL A 9 -7.23 4.40 6.70
C VAL A 9 -8.70 4.33 6.30
N ARG A 10 -9.63 4.66 7.21
CA ARG A 10 -11.08 4.65 6.92
C ARG A 10 -11.47 5.66 5.84
N GLN A 11 -10.78 6.78 5.72
CA GLN A 11 -11.00 7.75 4.63
C GLN A 11 -10.54 7.17 3.28
N ILE A 12 -9.39 6.51 3.23
CA ILE A 12 -8.93 5.83 2.01
C ILE A 12 -9.89 4.72 1.59
N LEU A 13 -10.39 3.90 2.52
CA LEU A 13 -11.37 2.85 2.19
C LEU A 13 -12.67 3.44 1.63
N ARG A 14 -13.18 4.53 2.22
CA ARG A 14 -14.34 5.27 1.69
C ARG A 14 -14.09 5.84 0.29
N ALA A 15 -12.90 6.41 0.07
CA ALA A 15 -12.54 6.97 -1.23
C ALA A 15 -12.51 5.89 -2.32
N LEU A 16 -11.93 4.72 -2.02
CA LEU A 16 -11.89 3.58 -2.95
C LEU A 16 -13.28 2.99 -3.23
N ALA A 17 -14.13 2.87 -2.22
CA ALA A 17 -15.53 2.47 -2.40
C ALA A 17 -16.28 3.46 -3.29
N TRP A 18 -16.09 4.76 -3.07
CA TRP A 18 -16.67 5.81 -3.91
C TRP A 18 -16.16 5.74 -5.35
N LEU A 19 -14.85 5.59 -5.56
CA LEU A 19 -14.25 5.42 -6.89
C LEU A 19 -14.84 4.20 -7.60
N TRP A 20 -14.98 3.06 -6.91
CA TRP A 20 -15.58 1.87 -7.49
C TRP A 20 -17.03 2.08 -7.92
N ARG A 21 -17.84 2.77 -7.12
CA ARG A 21 -19.25 3.08 -7.46
C ARG A 21 -19.38 4.06 -8.61
N ASN A 22 -18.45 5.00 -8.74
CA ASN A 22 -18.53 6.09 -9.70
C ASN A 22 -17.63 5.89 -10.94
N GLY A 23 -16.92 4.76 -11.05
CA GLY A 23 -15.92 4.55 -12.10
C GLY A 23 -16.46 4.74 -13.52
N GLU A 24 -17.65 4.21 -13.81
CA GLU A 24 -18.31 4.38 -15.12
C GLU A 24 -18.54 5.88 -15.45
N ALA A 25 -19.03 6.66 -14.48
CA ALA A 25 -19.27 8.09 -14.65
C ALA A 25 -17.96 8.91 -14.78
N LEU A 26 -16.86 8.42 -14.19
CA LEU A 26 -15.53 9.03 -14.26
C LEU A 26 -14.71 8.57 -15.47
N GLY A 27 -15.23 7.64 -16.28
CA GLY A 27 -14.58 7.15 -17.49
C GLY A 27 -13.48 6.11 -17.26
N PHE A 28 -13.46 5.41 -16.13
CA PHE A 28 -12.53 4.30 -15.90
C PHE A 28 -13.24 2.99 -15.52
N ASP A 29 -12.59 1.86 -15.81
CA ASP A 29 -13.12 0.55 -15.45
C ASP A 29 -12.99 0.31 -13.94
N ARG A 30 -14.11 0.35 -13.22
CA ARG A 30 -14.16 0.09 -11.76
C ARG A 30 -13.59 -1.27 -11.37
N ASN A 31 -13.49 -2.22 -12.30
CA ASN A 31 -12.88 -3.53 -12.06
C ASN A 31 -11.37 -3.56 -12.33
N ARG A 32 -10.72 -2.39 -12.47
CA ARG A 32 -9.28 -2.26 -12.75
C ARG A 32 -8.57 -1.27 -11.81
N ILE A 33 -9.05 -1.14 -10.57
CA ILE A 33 -8.44 -0.25 -9.57
C ILE A 33 -7.10 -0.82 -9.10
N VAL A 34 -6.01 -0.12 -9.39
CA VAL A 34 -4.67 -0.35 -8.87
C VAL A 34 -4.32 0.80 -7.92
N VAL A 35 -3.71 0.48 -6.78
CA VAL A 35 -3.29 1.47 -5.78
C VAL A 35 -1.78 1.53 -5.68
N SER A 36 -1.24 2.72 -5.50
CA SER A 36 0.18 2.89 -5.18
C SER A 36 0.34 4.05 -4.22
N GLY A 37 1.40 3.98 -3.42
CA GLY A 37 1.76 5.07 -2.54
C GLY A 37 3.18 4.96 -2.01
N HIS A 38 3.71 6.12 -1.64
CA HIS A 38 5.03 6.31 -1.06
C HIS A 38 4.93 6.54 0.45
N SER A 39 5.83 5.95 1.23
CA SER A 39 5.93 6.14 2.67
C SER A 39 4.61 5.80 3.38
N ALA A 40 3.99 6.75 4.08
CA ALA A 40 2.66 6.59 4.64
C ALA A 40 1.61 6.16 3.59
N GLY A 41 1.74 6.59 2.33
CA GLY A 41 0.88 6.13 1.24
C GLY A 41 1.07 4.66 0.87
N GLY A 42 2.29 4.13 1.01
CA GLY A 42 2.54 2.70 0.77
C GLY A 42 1.97 1.84 1.91
N HIS A 43 1.97 2.34 3.14
CA HIS A 43 1.21 1.74 4.25
C HIS A 43 -0.29 1.66 3.92
N LEU A 44 -0.87 2.77 3.44
CA LEU A 44 -2.28 2.84 3.06
C LEU A 44 -2.61 1.93 1.87
N THR A 45 -1.67 1.75 0.94
CA THR A 45 -1.77 0.80 -0.18
C THR A 45 -1.96 -0.63 0.33
N GLU A 46 -1.13 -1.08 1.28
CA GLU A 46 -1.26 -2.43 1.83
C GLU A 46 -2.49 -2.58 2.73
N MET A 47 -2.87 -1.54 3.48
CA MET A 47 -4.14 -1.51 4.22
C MET A 47 -5.36 -1.65 3.29
N ALA A 48 -5.33 -1.03 2.11
CA ALA A 48 -6.39 -1.17 1.11
C ALA A 48 -6.47 -2.59 0.54
N LEU A 49 -5.34 -3.28 0.37
CA LEU A 49 -5.29 -4.69 -0.01
C LEU A 49 -5.74 -5.62 1.14
N ALA A 50 -5.53 -5.21 2.40
CA ALA A 50 -5.93 -5.98 3.58
C ALA A 50 -7.42 -5.85 3.88
N ALA A 51 -8.08 -4.85 3.28
CA ALA A 51 -9.48 -4.55 3.50
C ALA A 51 -10.38 -5.72 3.10
N ARG A 52 -11.27 -6.09 4.02
CA ARG A 52 -12.34 -7.06 3.77
C ARG A 52 -13.56 -6.31 3.24
N TRP A 53 -13.52 -5.96 1.95
CA TRP A 53 -14.51 -5.07 1.32
C TRP A 53 -15.98 -5.42 1.59
N PRO A 54 -16.44 -6.69 1.49
CA PRO A 54 -17.84 -7.03 1.78
C PRO A 54 -18.23 -6.87 3.26
N LYS A 55 -17.24 -6.85 4.17
CA LYS A 55 -17.47 -6.52 5.60
C LYS A 55 -17.46 -5.02 5.85
N TRP A 56 -16.78 -4.25 5.00
CA TRP A 56 -16.80 -2.79 5.05
C TRP A 56 -18.17 -2.29 4.58
N GLU A 57 -18.58 -2.68 3.37
CA GLU A 57 -19.89 -2.39 2.79
C GLU A 57 -20.35 -3.59 1.92
N PRO A 58 -21.59 -4.12 2.08
CA PRO A 58 -21.98 -5.41 1.48
C PRO A 58 -22.00 -5.49 -0.05
N ASP A 59 -22.15 -4.37 -0.74
CA ASP A 59 -22.20 -4.29 -2.20
C ASP A 59 -20.80 -4.32 -2.86
N LEU A 60 -19.74 -4.09 -2.07
CA LEU A 60 -18.39 -4.00 -2.61
C LEU A 60 -17.80 -5.39 -2.91
N PRO A 61 -17.11 -5.56 -4.04
CA PRO A 61 -16.50 -6.84 -4.39
C PRO A 61 -15.32 -7.15 -3.48
N LYS A 62 -15.12 -8.43 -3.17
CA LYS A 62 -13.98 -8.90 -2.35
C LYS A 62 -12.62 -8.43 -2.88
N ASP A 63 -12.51 -8.33 -4.20
CA ASP A 63 -11.30 -8.02 -4.93
C ASP A 63 -11.36 -6.60 -5.54
N LEU A 64 -11.98 -5.63 -4.85
CA LEU A 64 -12.09 -4.23 -5.31
C LEU A 64 -10.74 -3.67 -5.79
N VAL A 65 -9.68 -3.87 -5.01
CA VAL A 65 -8.31 -3.52 -5.38
C VAL A 65 -7.64 -4.70 -6.09
N LYS A 66 -7.19 -4.46 -7.32
CA LYS A 66 -6.68 -5.49 -8.23
C LYS A 66 -5.17 -5.68 -8.18
N ALA A 67 -4.43 -4.67 -7.74
CA ALA A 67 -2.99 -4.72 -7.53
C ALA A 67 -2.51 -3.56 -6.64
N GLY A 68 -1.32 -3.70 -6.05
CA GLY A 68 -0.68 -2.66 -5.25
C GLY A 68 0.81 -2.47 -5.55
N LEU A 69 1.28 -1.23 -5.46
CA LEU A 69 2.71 -0.89 -5.43
C LEU A 69 3.01 -0.01 -4.20
N ALA A 70 3.66 -0.60 -3.20
CA ALA A 70 4.05 0.11 -1.97
C ALA A 70 5.53 0.49 -2.03
N MET A 71 5.83 1.79 -1.85
CA MET A 71 7.18 2.32 -1.95
C MET A 71 7.63 2.88 -0.60
N SER A 72 8.78 2.46 -0.11
CA SER A 72 9.45 2.98 1.11
C SER A 72 8.53 3.10 2.31
N ALA A 73 7.70 2.10 2.54
CA ALA A 73 6.64 2.14 3.52
C ALA A 73 6.97 1.39 4.81
N LEU A 74 6.17 1.67 5.84
CA LEU A 74 6.16 0.92 7.10
C LEU A 74 4.93 0.02 7.13
N PHE A 75 5.15 -1.27 7.38
CA PHE A 75 4.10 -2.29 7.39
C PHE A 75 3.86 -2.86 8.80
N ASP A 76 4.81 -2.63 9.71
CA ASP A 76 4.71 -2.83 11.14
C ASP A 76 4.95 -1.49 11.86
N LEU A 77 3.89 -0.94 12.47
CA LEU A 77 3.92 0.36 13.14
C LEU A 77 4.36 0.27 14.61
N ARG A 78 4.51 -0.93 15.19
CA ARG A 78 4.91 -1.09 16.61
C ARG A 78 6.24 -0.41 16.95
N PRO A 79 7.27 -0.39 16.08
CA PRO A 79 8.50 0.36 16.35
C PRO A 79 8.27 1.87 16.55
N LEU A 80 7.24 2.45 15.93
CA LEU A 80 6.96 3.89 16.03
C LEU A 80 6.54 4.32 17.43
N ILE A 81 5.92 3.42 18.21
CA ILE A 81 5.53 3.70 19.60
C ILE A 81 6.74 4.18 20.42
N LYS A 82 7.92 3.59 20.15
CA LYS A 82 9.16 3.85 20.86
C LYS A 82 9.94 5.06 20.33
N SER A 83 9.46 5.71 19.28
CA SER A 83 10.08 6.90 18.70
C SER A 83 9.27 8.14 19.06
N PRO A 84 9.67 8.95 20.06
CA PRO A 84 8.94 10.15 20.46
C PRO A 84 8.74 11.13 19.31
N PHE A 85 9.69 11.19 18.38
CA PHE A 85 9.61 12.03 17.18
C PHE A 85 8.35 11.75 16.37
N PHE A 86 7.97 10.49 16.19
CA PHE A 86 6.74 10.12 15.49
C PHE A 86 5.53 10.04 16.42
N ASN A 87 5.71 9.49 17.61
CA ASN A 87 4.57 9.11 18.44
C ASN A 87 3.90 10.31 19.15
N ASN A 88 4.60 11.44 19.32
CA ASN A 88 3.99 12.67 19.81
C ASN A 88 2.80 13.11 18.93
N ASP A 89 2.92 12.88 17.62
CA ASP A 89 1.85 13.14 16.67
C ASP A 89 0.91 11.94 16.52
N PHE A 90 1.43 10.75 16.28
CA PHE A 90 0.59 9.58 15.95
C PHE A 90 -0.22 9.05 17.13
N ARG A 91 0.27 9.23 18.36
CA ARG A 91 -0.37 8.78 19.60
C ARG A 91 -0.77 7.30 19.55
N LEU A 92 0.11 6.48 19.00
CA LEU A 92 -0.06 5.04 18.91
C LEU A 92 0.18 4.40 20.29
N ASP A 93 -0.73 3.51 20.64
CA ASP A 93 -0.52 2.46 21.63
C ASP A 93 -0.27 1.11 20.93
N GLU A 94 0.04 0.08 21.71
CA GLU A 94 0.33 -1.26 21.18
C GLU A 94 -0.86 -1.84 20.40
N ALA A 95 -2.09 -1.59 20.87
CA ALA A 95 -3.30 -2.12 20.26
C ALA A 95 -3.56 -1.48 18.89
N LEU A 96 -3.47 -0.15 18.78
CA LEU A 96 -3.60 0.58 17.54
C LEU A 96 -2.47 0.26 16.57
N ALA A 97 -1.23 0.20 17.05
CA ALA A 97 -0.11 -0.17 16.20
C ALA A 97 -0.30 -1.57 15.61
N CYS A 98 -0.70 -2.56 16.42
CA CYS A 98 -1.00 -3.90 15.92
C CYS A 98 -2.15 -3.90 14.92
N LYS A 99 -3.24 -3.20 15.24
CA LYS A 99 -4.44 -3.08 14.39
C LYS A 99 -4.17 -2.36 13.07
N LEU A 100 -3.16 -1.49 13.02
CA LEU A 100 -2.81 -0.70 11.85
C LEU A 100 -1.51 -1.19 11.19
N SER A 101 -1.04 -2.39 11.53
CA SER A 101 0.15 -2.99 10.90
C SER A 101 -0.27 -4.06 9.88
N PRO A 102 -0.29 -3.75 8.57
CA PRO A 102 -0.68 -4.73 7.56
C PRO A 102 0.24 -5.96 7.52
N ALA A 103 1.50 -5.86 7.98
CA ALA A 103 2.39 -7.01 8.14
C ALA A 103 1.90 -8.04 9.19
N LEU A 104 0.99 -7.65 10.09
CA LEU A 104 0.37 -8.53 11.08
C LEU A 104 -1.01 -9.05 10.65
N MET A 105 -1.49 -8.62 9.48
CA MET A 105 -2.79 -9.00 8.97
C MET A 105 -2.71 -10.22 8.04
N THR A 106 -3.82 -10.95 7.96
CA THR A 106 -4.00 -11.92 6.87
C THR A 106 -4.52 -11.19 5.63
N PRO A 107 -3.85 -11.32 4.47
CA PRO A 107 -4.33 -10.72 3.22
C PRO A 107 -5.78 -11.11 2.94
N ALA A 108 -6.64 -10.13 2.65
CA ALA A 108 -8.04 -10.37 2.28
C ALA A 108 -8.19 -10.80 0.80
N THR A 109 -7.14 -10.60 0.01
CA THR A 109 -7.08 -10.77 -1.44
C THR A 109 -5.84 -11.55 -1.88
N ARG A 110 -5.87 -12.05 -3.13
CA ARG A 110 -4.71 -12.58 -3.87
C ARG A 110 -4.19 -11.60 -4.93
N ALA A 111 -4.66 -10.35 -4.89
CA ALA A 111 -4.17 -9.29 -5.77
C ALA A 111 -2.65 -9.13 -5.58
N PRO A 112 -1.87 -9.03 -6.67
CA PRO A 112 -0.43 -8.87 -6.60
C PRO A 112 -0.05 -7.58 -5.88
N ILE A 113 0.90 -7.67 -4.95
CA ILE A 113 1.60 -6.52 -4.36
C ILE A 113 3.06 -6.56 -4.76
N MET A 114 3.53 -5.49 -5.38
CA MET A 114 4.95 -5.22 -5.56
C MET A 114 5.41 -4.20 -4.53
N THR A 115 6.67 -4.30 -4.14
CA THR A 115 7.30 -3.37 -3.20
C THR A 115 8.55 -2.74 -3.80
N THR A 116 9.00 -1.64 -3.22
CA THR A 116 10.32 -1.08 -3.47
C THR A 116 10.79 -0.30 -2.24
N VAL A 117 12.10 -0.31 -2.04
CA VAL A 117 12.80 0.54 -1.08
C VAL A 117 14.06 1.06 -1.76
N GLY A 118 14.39 2.33 -1.55
CA GLY A 118 15.59 2.95 -2.07
C GLY A 118 16.82 2.28 -1.47
N GLY A 119 17.83 1.99 -2.29
CA GLY A 119 19.05 1.32 -1.85
C GLY A 119 19.86 2.11 -0.82
N ASP A 120 19.65 3.42 -0.75
CA ASP A 120 20.33 4.32 0.18
C ASP A 120 19.47 4.64 1.42
N GLU A 121 18.36 3.92 1.62
CA GLU A 121 17.50 4.08 2.79
C GLU A 121 18.00 3.32 4.02
N SER A 122 17.40 3.62 5.18
CA SER A 122 17.80 2.98 6.43
C SER A 122 17.51 1.48 6.43
N SER A 123 18.28 0.73 7.23
CA SER A 123 18.06 -0.71 7.42
C SER A 123 16.65 -1.05 7.94
N GLU A 124 15.99 -0.12 8.64
CA GLU A 124 14.61 -0.31 9.08
C GLU A 124 13.62 -0.31 7.91
N PHE A 125 13.80 0.54 6.88
CA PHE A 125 12.96 0.48 5.68
C PHE A 125 13.19 -0.82 4.91
N HIS A 126 14.44 -1.29 4.79
CA HIS A 126 14.73 -2.60 4.20
C HIS A 126 14.09 -3.75 4.98
N ARG A 127 14.15 -3.71 6.32
CA ARG A 127 13.49 -4.71 7.18
C ARG A 127 11.98 -4.71 6.96
N GLN A 128 11.36 -3.53 6.95
CA GLN A 128 9.92 -3.36 6.74
C GLN A 128 9.51 -3.90 5.37
N ASN A 129 10.23 -3.54 4.32
CA ASN A 129 10.00 -4.03 2.96
C ASN A 129 10.04 -5.57 2.89
N GLY A 130 11.01 -6.21 3.57
CA GLY A 130 11.10 -7.67 3.67
C GLY A 130 9.95 -8.34 4.44
N LEU A 131 9.20 -7.61 5.28
CA LEU A 131 8.03 -8.16 5.96
C LEU A 131 6.93 -8.54 4.96
N VAL A 132 6.74 -7.76 3.89
CA VAL A 132 5.69 -8.03 2.89
C VAL A 132 5.95 -9.38 2.22
N ALA A 133 7.18 -9.64 1.78
CA ALA A 133 7.55 -10.90 1.15
C ALA A 133 7.22 -12.12 2.02
N SER A 134 7.46 -12.04 3.33
CA SER A 134 7.22 -13.15 4.26
C SER A 134 5.77 -13.26 4.74
N ARG A 135 5.09 -12.13 5.01
CA ARG A 135 3.75 -12.10 5.60
C ARG A 135 2.64 -12.17 4.55
N TRP A 136 2.93 -11.71 3.34
CA TRP A 136 2.00 -11.64 2.21
C TRP A 136 2.43 -12.55 1.05
N ALA A 137 3.16 -13.64 1.32
CA ALA A 137 3.77 -14.51 0.30
C ALA A 137 2.83 -14.99 -0.82
N LYS A 138 1.52 -15.16 -0.56
CA LYS A 138 0.53 -15.57 -1.57
C LYS A 138 0.13 -14.47 -2.57
N SER A 139 0.40 -13.22 -2.20
CA SER A 139 0.07 -12.01 -2.96
C SER A 139 1.34 -11.27 -3.40
N PHE A 140 2.49 -11.57 -2.80
CA PHE A 140 3.76 -10.92 -3.10
C PHE A 140 4.19 -11.22 -4.54
N ALA A 141 4.35 -10.16 -5.34
CA ALA A 141 4.68 -10.20 -6.75
C ALA A 141 6.11 -9.74 -7.05
N GLY A 142 6.88 -9.39 -6.02
CA GLY A 142 8.30 -9.07 -6.14
C GLY A 142 8.67 -7.72 -5.54
N ASP A 143 9.98 -7.55 -5.34
CA ASP A 143 10.60 -6.32 -4.88
C ASP A 143 11.42 -5.70 -6.00
N ILE A 144 11.28 -4.40 -6.21
CA ILE A 144 11.97 -3.66 -7.25
C ILE A 144 13.22 -3.05 -6.63
N ALA A 145 14.39 -3.58 -6.98
CA ALA A 145 15.66 -3.07 -6.45
C ALA A 145 15.96 -1.66 -7.01
N MET A 146 16.23 -0.69 -6.15
CA MET A 146 16.48 0.71 -6.55
C MET A 146 17.82 1.23 -5.99
N PRO A 147 18.97 0.70 -6.44
CA PRO A 147 20.29 1.15 -5.97
C PRO A 147 20.53 2.62 -6.32
N GLY A 148 21.10 3.40 -5.39
CA GLY A 148 21.35 4.83 -5.58
C GLY A 148 20.10 5.72 -5.47
N TYR A 149 18.95 5.14 -5.11
CA TYR A 149 17.75 5.89 -4.77
C TYR A 149 17.59 5.99 -3.26
N ASN A 150 17.05 7.11 -2.81
CA ASN A 150 16.68 7.36 -1.44
C ASN A 150 15.16 7.46 -1.31
N HIS A 151 14.70 7.72 -0.08
CA HIS A 151 13.27 7.81 0.27
C HIS A 151 12.47 8.70 -0.69
N LEU A 152 13.02 9.86 -1.10
CA LEU A 152 12.27 10.82 -1.92
C LEU A 152 12.48 10.62 -3.43
N THR A 153 13.69 10.26 -3.87
CA THR A 153 13.99 10.13 -5.30
C THR A 153 13.26 8.97 -5.97
N LEU A 154 12.67 8.05 -5.21
CA LEU A 154 11.75 7.04 -5.74
C LEU A 154 10.48 7.65 -6.35
N CYS A 155 10.01 8.79 -5.86
CA CYS A 155 8.86 9.47 -6.47
C CYS A 155 9.20 9.94 -7.89
N ASP A 156 10.41 10.48 -8.09
CA ASP A 156 10.89 10.88 -9.41
C ASP A 156 11.05 9.65 -10.31
N ALA A 157 11.60 8.56 -9.78
CA ALA A 157 11.73 7.30 -10.51
C ALA A 157 10.39 6.71 -10.96
N LEU A 158 9.33 6.88 -10.16
CA LEU A 158 7.98 6.44 -10.53
C LEU A 158 7.39 7.32 -11.64
N ALA A 159 7.80 8.58 -11.75
CA ALA A 159 7.31 9.53 -12.75
C ALA A 159 8.07 9.46 -14.09
N GLU A 160 9.22 8.80 -14.12
CA GLU A 160 10.14 8.77 -15.27
C GLU A 160 9.88 7.56 -16.18
N PRO A 161 9.37 7.74 -17.42
CA PRO A 161 9.20 6.65 -18.37
C PRO A 161 10.52 5.91 -18.66
N GLY A 162 10.45 4.58 -18.80
CA GLY A 162 11.65 3.75 -18.96
C GLY A 162 12.40 3.46 -17.66
N ASN A 163 12.10 4.15 -16.56
CA ASN A 163 12.59 3.72 -15.25
C ASN A 163 11.93 2.40 -14.84
N ARG A 164 12.69 1.49 -14.24
CA ARG A 164 12.17 0.18 -13.83
C ARG A 164 10.97 0.25 -12.88
N LEU A 165 10.88 1.30 -12.05
CA LEU A 165 9.76 1.52 -11.13
C LEU A 165 8.51 1.97 -11.88
N PHE A 166 8.64 2.92 -12.80
CA PHE A 166 7.58 3.32 -13.73
C PHE A 166 7.06 2.10 -14.51
N GLU A 167 7.96 1.33 -15.13
CA GLU A 167 7.62 0.16 -15.93
C GLU A 167 6.90 -0.92 -15.09
N ALA A 168 7.24 -1.05 -13.81
CA ALA A 168 6.54 -1.97 -12.91
C ALA A 168 5.12 -1.49 -12.60
N ALA A 169 4.91 -0.19 -12.36
CA ALA A 169 3.60 0.38 -12.14
C ALA A 169 2.70 0.20 -13.37
N VAL A 170 3.22 0.46 -14.58
CA VAL A 170 2.51 0.23 -15.84
C VAL A 170 2.13 -1.24 -15.99
N ARG A 171 3.07 -2.18 -15.78
CA ARG A 171 2.79 -3.62 -15.83
C ARG A 171 1.69 -4.05 -14.86
N LEU A 172 1.62 -3.48 -13.65
CA LEU A 172 0.53 -3.77 -12.72
C LEU A 172 -0.82 -3.33 -13.31
N CYS A 173 -0.90 -2.12 -13.88
CA CYS A 173 -2.11 -1.61 -14.52
C CYS A 173 -2.54 -2.43 -15.74
N GLU A 174 -1.61 -2.87 -16.59
CA GLU A 174 -1.89 -3.67 -17.78
C GLU A 174 -2.36 -5.09 -17.42
N ASN A 175 -1.71 -5.74 -16.46
CA ASN A 175 -2.06 -7.10 -16.05
C ASN A 175 -3.45 -7.23 -15.42
N THR A 176 -4.04 -6.13 -14.93
CA THR A 176 -5.45 -6.13 -14.51
C THR A 176 -6.42 -6.26 -15.68
N ALA A 177 -6.05 -5.83 -16.88
CA ALA A 177 -6.89 -5.96 -18.08
C ALA A 177 -7.01 -7.41 -18.55
N ALA A 178 -5.94 -8.18 -18.37
CA ALA A 178 -5.82 -9.55 -18.88
C ALA A 178 -6.51 -10.62 -18.00
N ARG A 179 -6.98 -10.27 -16.80
CA ARG A 179 -7.59 -11.21 -15.83
C ARG A 179 -9.12 -11.30 -15.95
N ARG A 180 -9.69 -10.96 -17.11
CA ARG A 180 -11.12 -11.10 -17.40
C ARG A 180 -11.51 -12.55 -17.66
#